data_AF-A0A286A9Q5-F1
#
_entry.id   AF-A0A286A9Q5-F1
#
_cell.length_a   1.000
_cell.length_b   1.000
_cell.length_c   1.000
_cell.angle_alpha   90.00
_cell.angle_beta   90.00
_cell.angle_gamma   90.00
#
_symmetry.space_group_name_H-M   'P 1'
#
loop_
_entity.id
_entity.type
_entity.pdbx_description
1 polymer ?
#
loop_
_entity_poly.entity_id
_entity_poly.type
_entity_poly.pdbx_seq_one_letter_code
_entity_poly.pdbx_strand_id
1 'polypeptide(L)'
;MTKKQYFISLAKYSQILFDKLPIELEPKPISYALNILKPAIDNIKVSQLDELYKIRSLDKLATPGNTNSWQGLNSIGMLMDRFTILLIREWCLINKQKNGTKAKQIFELQTLDIIEAMVNAAPGSSALNSKITNIKQSVNASTWEQAFFGLLTINLILWESQEVLYIKDISKLPCEELRSYIDWFSKGNIIRNEYIQLCEELFWSI
;
A
#
# COMPACT_ATOMS: atom_id res chain seq x y z
N MET A 1 14.97 17.65 4.05
CA MET A 1 13.96 17.25 3.04
C MET A 1 12.59 17.65 3.54
N THR A 2 11.69 18.17 2.70
CA THR A 2 10.31 18.51 3.13
C THR A 2 9.43 17.26 3.22
N LYS A 3 8.33 17.31 4.00
CA LYS A 3 7.32 16.23 4.09
C LYS A 3 6.75 15.85 2.71
N LYS A 4 6.55 16.83 1.84
CA LYS A 4 6.14 16.59 0.44
C LYS A 4 7.20 15.84 -0.37
N GLN A 5 8.46 16.27 -0.28
CA GLN A 5 9.59 15.61 -0.95
C GLN A 5 9.79 14.17 -0.45
N TYR A 6 9.52 13.92 0.83
CA TYR A 6 9.53 12.58 1.41
C TYR A 6 8.52 11.65 0.74
N PHE A 7 7.24 12.03 0.68
CA PHE A 7 6.22 11.19 0.05
C PHE A 7 6.45 11.02 -1.46
N ILE A 8 6.98 12.03 -2.16
CA ILE A 8 7.43 11.89 -3.54
C ILE A 8 8.58 10.86 -3.65
N SER A 9 9.49 10.84 -2.68
CA SER A 9 10.58 9.86 -2.65
C SER A 9 10.08 8.45 -2.37
N LEU A 10 9.06 8.29 -1.51
CA LEU A 10 8.36 7.02 -1.32
C LEU A 10 7.66 6.53 -2.59
N ALA A 11 7.02 7.44 -3.34
CA ALA A 11 6.40 7.09 -4.63
C ALA A 11 7.46 6.53 -5.60
N LYS A 12 8.57 7.25 -5.77
CA LYS A 12 9.70 6.83 -6.63
C LYS A 12 10.30 5.49 -6.18
N TYR A 13 10.53 5.34 -4.88
CA TYR A 13 11.01 4.10 -4.30
C TYR A 13 10.08 2.93 -4.62
N SER A 14 8.77 3.12 -4.48
CA SER A 14 7.79 2.06 -4.73
C SER A 14 7.80 1.61 -6.20
N GLN A 15 7.90 2.56 -7.14
CA GLN A 15 8.03 2.22 -8.57
C GLN A 15 9.29 1.38 -8.83
N ILE A 16 10.43 1.79 -8.28
CA ILE A 16 11.71 1.05 -8.39
C ILE A 16 11.61 -0.34 -7.74
N LEU A 17 10.89 -0.46 -6.63
CA LEU A 17 10.65 -1.73 -5.96
C LEU A 17 9.81 -2.67 -6.85
N PHE A 18 8.74 -2.17 -7.44
CA PHE A 18 7.87 -2.96 -8.31
C PHE A 18 8.62 -3.50 -9.53
N ASP A 19 9.53 -2.70 -10.12
CA ASP A 19 10.37 -3.14 -11.24
C ASP A 19 11.33 -4.28 -10.89
N LYS A 20 11.62 -4.51 -9.60
CA LYS A 20 12.48 -5.60 -9.11
C LYS A 20 11.71 -6.84 -8.69
N LEU A 21 10.40 -6.73 -8.50
CA LEU A 21 9.56 -7.83 -8.06
C LEU A 21 9.12 -8.67 -9.27
N PRO A 22 8.87 -9.98 -9.08
CA PRO A 22 8.37 -10.85 -10.15
C PRO A 22 6.88 -10.62 -10.38
N ILE A 23 6.48 -9.38 -10.71
CA ILE A 23 5.10 -9.04 -11.06
C ILE A 23 4.89 -9.38 -12.53
N GLU A 24 3.91 -10.23 -12.80
CA GLU A 24 3.64 -10.70 -14.15
C GLU A 24 2.81 -9.66 -14.92
N LEU A 25 3.08 -9.53 -16.22
CA LEU A 25 2.36 -8.59 -17.07
C LEU A 25 0.93 -9.04 -17.39
N GLU A 26 0.70 -10.35 -17.31
CA GLU A 26 -0.60 -10.98 -17.54
C GLU A 26 -1.18 -11.50 -16.22
N PRO A 27 -2.51 -11.42 -16.02
CA PRO A 27 -3.15 -11.86 -14.78
C PRO A 27 -2.88 -13.33 -14.48
N LYS A 28 -2.32 -13.60 -13.30
CA LYS A 28 -2.02 -14.95 -12.82
C LYS A 28 -2.98 -15.40 -11.73
N PRO A 29 -3.21 -16.72 -11.59
CA PRO A 29 -3.97 -17.25 -10.45
C PRO A 29 -3.40 -16.79 -9.11
N ILE A 30 -4.26 -16.76 -8.10
CA ILE A 30 -3.89 -16.39 -6.72
C ILE A 30 -2.68 -17.17 -6.18
N SER A 31 -2.50 -18.43 -6.59
CA SER A 31 -1.34 -19.23 -6.21
C SER A 31 -0.02 -18.60 -6.61
N TYR A 32 0.03 -17.83 -7.70
CA TYR A 32 1.21 -17.07 -8.10
C TYR A 32 1.51 -15.96 -7.09
N ALA A 33 0.50 -15.16 -6.72
CA ALA A 33 0.66 -14.08 -5.76
C ALA A 33 1.16 -14.60 -4.40
N LEU A 34 0.62 -15.74 -3.95
CA LEU A 34 0.93 -16.31 -2.64
C LEU A 34 2.22 -17.15 -2.60
N ASN A 35 2.53 -17.89 -3.68
CA ASN A 35 3.65 -18.84 -3.68
C ASN A 35 4.90 -18.32 -4.40
N ILE A 36 4.78 -17.25 -5.20
CA ILE A 36 5.90 -16.67 -5.95
C ILE A 36 6.17 -15.24 -5.50
N LEU A 37 5.17 -14.35 -5.64
CA LEU A 37 5.37 -12.93 -5.35
C LEU A 37 5.60 -12.67 -3.87
N LYS A 38 4.76 -13.23 -2.98
CA LYS A 38 4.91 -13.04 -1.54
C LYS A 38 6.27 -13.53 -1.01
N PRO A 39 6.75 -14.75 -1.34
CA PRO A 39 8.10 -15.18 -0.95
C PRO A 39 9.21 -14.28 -1.50
N ALA A 40 9.08 -13.79 -2.73
CA ALA A 40 10.05 -12.85 -3.30
C ALA A 40 10.11 -11.53 -2.51
N ILE A 41 8.96 -11.00 -2.09
CA ILE A 41 8.87 -9.82 -1.21
C ILE A 41 9.54 -10.11 0.14
N ASP A 42 9.23 -11.25 0.77
CA ASP A 42 9.79 -11.63 2.07
C ASP A 42 11.33 -11.73 2.01
N ASN A 43 11.88 -12.25 0.89
CA ASN A 43 13.33 -12.38 0.68
C ASN A 43 14.06 -11.03 0.58
N ILE A 44 13.42 -10.00 0.01
CA ILE A 44 14.06 -8.69 -0.16
C ILE A 44 13.78 -7.73 1.01
N LYS A 45 12.84 -8.08 1.90
CA LYS A 45 12.32 -7.20 2.97
C LYS A 45 13.43 -6.47 3.73
N VAL A 46 14.42 -7.20 4.24
CA VAL A 46 15.51 -6.61 5.05
C VAL A 46 16.25 -5.52 4.27
N SER A 47 16.71 -5.84 3.05
CA SER A 47 17.44 -4.88 2.20
C SER A 47 16.60 -3.66 1.83
N GLN A 48 15.29 -3.84 1.66
CA GLN A 48 14.37 -2.78 1.27
C GLN A 48 14.03 -1.85 2.44
N LEU A 49 13.99 -2.37 3.67
CA LEU A 49 13.88 -1.55 4.86
C LEU A 49 15.11 -0.63 5.01
N ASP A 50 16.32 -1.11 4.73
CA ASP A 50 17.53 -0.28 4.74
C ASP A 50 17.44 0.90 3.76
N GLU A 51 16.90 0.67 2.56
CA GLU A 51 16.66 1.75 1.58
C GLU A 51 15.61 2.76 2.08
N LEU A 52 14.53 2.28 2.70
CA LEU A 52 13.51 3.16 3.29
C LEU A 52 14.07 4.03 4.43
N TYR A 53 14.93 3.47 5.28
CA TYR A 53 15.61 4.23 6.33
C TYR A 53 16.52 5.33 5.75
N LYS A 54 17.16 5.10 4.59
CA LYS A 54 17.96 6.14 3.90
C LYS A 54 17.09 7.25 3.32
N ILE A 55 15.88 6.93 2.86
CA ILE A 55 14.92 7.94 2.37
C ILE A 55 14.47 8.84 3.52
N ARG A 56 14.32 8.31 4.73
CA ARG A 56 13.94 9.11 5.91
C ARG A 56 15.05 10.10 6.29
N SER A 57 14.84 11.38 5.98
CA SER A 57 15.64 12.49 6.53
C SER A 57 15.01 12.95 7.84
N LEU A 58 15.79 12.91 8.92
CA LEU A 58 15.32 12.89 10.31
C LEU A 58 14.68 14.16 10.89
N ASP A 59 14.48 15.26 10.16
CA ASP A 59 13.88 16.46 10.77
C ASP A 59 12.44 16.69 10.31
N LYS A 60 11.50 16.46 11.25
CA LYS A 60 10.13 17.01 11.28
C LYS A 60 9.14 16.46 10.24
N LEU A 61 9.14 15.14 9.98
CA LEU A 61 8.08 14.52 9.17
C LEU A 61 6.73 14.45 9.91
N ALA A 62 6.75 14.13 11.20
CA ALA A 62 5.58 13.91 12.04
C ALA A 62 4.99 15.21 12.65
N THR A 63 5.21 16.36 12.03
CA THR A 63 4.56 17.60 12.46
C THR A 63 3.14 17.67 11.90
N PRO A 64 2.11 17.87 12.75
CA PRO A 64 0.75 18.11 12.27
C PRO A 64 0.68 19.36 11.39
N GLY A 65 -0.16 19.31 10.35
CA GLY A 65 -0.48 20.50 9.54
C GLY A 65 -1.33 21.53 10.32
N ASN A 66 -1.44 22.74 9.79
CA ASN A 66 -2.33 23.78 10.33
C ASN A 66 -3.79 23.42 10.02
N THR A 67 -4.64 23.11 11.02
CA THR A 67 -6.04 22.73 10.77
C THR A 67 -7.05 23.62 11.51
N ASN A 68 -7.54 24.67 10.84
CA ASN A 68 -8.78 25.38 11.19
C ASN A 68 -9.99 24.96 10.33
N SER A 69 -9.83 23.97 9.45
CA SER A 69 -10.87 23.52 8.53
C SER A 69 -10.98 22.01 8.53
N TRP A 70 -12.13 21.50 8.95
CA TRP A 70 -12.67 20.16 8.65
C TRP A 70 -11.66 19.00 8.71
N GLN A 71 -11.35 18.55 9.93
CA GLN A 71 -10.77 17.24 10.19
C GLN A 71 -11.78 16.16 9.79
N GLY A 72 -11.85 15.86 8.49
CA GLY A 72 -12.52 14.67 8.00
C GLY A 72 -11.70 13.41 8.29
N LEU A 73 -12.29 12.25 7.99
CA LEU A 73 -11.75 10.88 8.10
C LEU A 73 -10.41 10.60 7.36
N ASN A 74 -9.65 11.62 6.94
CA ASN A 74 -8.41 11.48 6.17
C ASN A 74 -7.19 11.45 7.11
N SER A 75 -7.04 10.35 7.84
CA SER A 75 -5.85 10.08 8.65
C SER A 75 -4.66 9.65 7.79
N ILE A 76 -3.43 9.70 8.33
CA ILE A 76 -2.24 9.23 7.61
C ILE A 76 -2.38 7.77 7.21
N GLY A 77 -2.90 6.92 8.10
CA GLY A 77 -3.15 5.52 7.79
C GLY A 77 -4.05 5.32 6.56
N MET A 78 -5.20 6.01 6.50
CA MET A 78 -6.13 5.89 5.38
C MET A 78 -5.60 6.51 4.09
N LEU A 79 -4.91 7.63 4.19
CA LEU A 79 -4.27 8.26 3.03
C LEU A 79 -3.14 7.38 2.49
N MET A 80 -2.38 6.72 3.36
CA MET A 80 -1.31 5.81 2.96
C MET A 80 -1.85 4.57 2.23
N ASP A 81 -2.99 4.03 2.66
CA ASP A 81 -3.67 2.95 1.93
C ASP A 81 -4.00 3.37 0.49
N ARG A 82 -4.69 4.50 0.32
CA ARG A 82 -5.02 5.05 -1.00
C ARG A 82 -3.76 5.33 -1.82
N PHE A 83 -2.74 5.88 -1.19
CA PHE A 83 -1.46 6.17 -1.84
C PHE A 83 -0.83 4.91 -2.41
N THR A 84 -0.64 3.87 -1.59
CA THR A 84 -0.04 2.61 -2.05
C THR A 84 -0.84 1.94 -3.18
N ILE A 85 -2.17 1.98 -3.13
CA ILE A 85 -3.04 1.50 -4.22
C ILE A 85 -2.84 2.29 -5.52
N LEU A 86 -2.75 3.63 -5.43
CA LEU A 86 -2.51 4.47 -6.61
C LEU A 86 -1.13 4.17 -7.23
N LEU A 87 -0.09 3.96 -6.43
CA LEU A 87 1.24 3.60 -6.93
C LEU A 87 1.24 2.28 -7.70
N ILE A 88 0.54 1.25 -7.18
CA ILE A 88 0.37 -0.03 -7.86
C ILE A 88 -0.38 0.16 -9.18
N ARG A 89 -1.46 0.95 -9.16
CA ARG A 89 -2.27 1.24 -10.34
C ARG A 89 -1.47 1.96 -11.44
N GLU A 90 -0.66 2.94 -11.06
CA GLU A 90 0.24 3.65 -11.98
C GLU A 90 1.24 2.69 -12.63
N TRP A 91 1.88 1.84 -11.83
CA TRP A 91 2.81 0.83 -12.34
C TRP A 91 2.13 -0.12 -13.33
N CYS A 92 0.94 -0.63 -13.00
CA CYS A 92 0.16 -1.50 -13.87
C CYS A 92 -0.25 -0.80 -15.19
N LEU A 93 -0.59 0.49 -15.14
CA LEU A 93 -0.91 1.26 -16.34
C LEU A 93 0.30 1.36 -17.27
N ILE A 94 1.49 1.62 -16.73
CA ILE A 94 2.72 1.71 -17.51
C ILE A 94 3.12 0.34 -18.06
N ASN A 95 3.16 -0.68 -17.21
CA ASN A 95 3.81 -1.94 -17.52
C ASN A 95 2.88 -2.99 -18.12
N LYS A 96 1.66 -3.15 -17.59
CA LYS A 96 0.67 -4.12 -18.10
C LYS A 96 -0.15 -3.56 -19.26
N GLN A 97 -0.67 -2.34 -19.11
CA GLN A 97 -1.59 -1.75 -20.10
C GLN A 97 -0.90 -0.88 -21.15
N LYS A 98 0.41 -0.63 -21.01
CA LYS A 98 1.22 0.23 -21.90
C LYS A 98 0.61 1.62 -22.11
N ASN A 99 -0.03 2.16 -21.07
CA ASN A 99 -0.74 3.44 -21.07
C ASN A 99 -0.06 4.46 -20.14
N GLY A 100 1.11 4.95 -20.57
CA GLY A 100 1.89 5.93 -19.82
C GLY A 100 1.17 7.27 -19.63
N THR A 101 0.36 7.70 -20.61
CA THR A 101 -0.41 8.95 -20.51
C THR A 101 -1.41 8.91 -19.37
N LYS A 102 -2.17 7.81 -19.24
CA LYS A 102 -3.13 7.64 -18.15
C LYS A 102 -2.44 7.49 -16.79
N ALA A 103 -1.30 6.80 -16.74
CA ALA A 103 -0.49 6.73 -15.52
C ALA A 103 -0.06 8.12 -15.05
N LYS A 104 0.45 8.95 -15.97
CA LYS A 104 0.81 10.34 -15.70
C LYS A 104 -0.38 11.17 -15.20
N GLN A 105 -1.55 11.02 -15.82
CA GLN A 105 -2.77 11.69 -15.36
C GLN A 105 -3.18 11.27 -13.94
N ILE A 106 -3.07 9.99 -13.59
CA ILE A 106 -3.33 9.53 -12.21
C ILE A 106 -2.33 10.15 -11.24
N PHE A 107 -1.05 10.17 -11.60
CA PHE A 107 -0.04 10.76 -10.74
C PHE A 107 -0.33 12.24 -10.47
N GLU A 108 -0.57 13.00 -11.54
CA GLU A 108 -0.77 14.46 -11.48
C GLU A 108 -2.07 14.86 -10.79
N LEU A 109 -3.16 14.11 -10.98
CA LEU A 109 -4.51 14.49 -10.53
C LEU A 109 -4.99 13.75 -9.27
N GLN A 110 -4.33 12.67 -8.87
CA GLN A 110 -4.78 11.85 -7.73
C GLN A 110 -3.64 11.62 -6.74
N THR A 111 -2.49 11.15 -7.20
CA THR A 111 -1.38 10.82 -6.29
C THR A 111 -0.79 12.07 -5.65
N LEU A 112 -0.60 13.16 -6.42
CA LEU A 112 -0.16 14.45 -5.86
C LEU A 112 -1.17 15.04 -4.87
N ASP A 113 -2.47 14.86 -5.11
CA ASP A 113 -3.53 15.30 -4.18
C ASP A 113 -3.49 14.51 -2.87
N ILE A 114 -3.29 13.19 -2.94
CA ILE A 114 -3.10 12.36 -1.74
C ILE A 114 -1.81 12.75 -1.00
N ILE A 115 -0.73 13.05 -1.71
CA ILE A 115 0.51 13.55 -1.08
C ILE A 115 0.25 14.87 -0.36
N GLU A 116 -0.47 15.81 -0.98
CA GLU A 116 -0.80 17.10 -0.36
C GLU A 116 -1.70 16.90 0.87
N ALA A 117 -2.66 15.98 0.81
CA ALA A 117 -3.47 15.61 1.97
C ALA A 117 -2.61 15.01 3.09
N MET A 118 -1.63 14.14 2.79
CA MET A 118 -0.73 13.58 3.80
C MET A 118 0.20 14.64 4.41
N VAL A 119 0.65 15.62 3.62
CA VAL A 119 1.46 16.74 4.11
C VAL A 119 0.69 17.52 5.17
N ASN A 120 -0.59 17.79 4.92
CA ASN A 120 -1.46 18.58 5.80
C ASN A 120 -2.24 17.75 6.83
N ALA A 121 -2.04 16.43 6.87
CA ALA A 121 -2.72 15.56 7.81
C ALA A 121 -2.39 15.92 9.26
N ALA A 122 -3.31 15.56 10.15
CA ALA A 122 -3.16 15.62 11.60
C ALA A 122 -3.47 14.24 12.19
N PRO A 123 -3.02 13.95 13.42
CA PRO A 123 -3.33 12.69 14.09
C PRO A 123 -4.84 12.44 14.16
N GLY A 124 -5.26 11.22 13.83
CA GLY A 124 -6.65 10.82 13.97
C GLY A 124 -7.11 10.91 15.43
N SER A 125 -8.26 11.55 15.67
CA SER A 125 -8.83 11.73 17.02
C SER A 125 -9.61 10.51 17.55
N SER A 126 -9.76 9.47 16.74
CA SER A 126 -10.55 8.28 17.06
C SER A 126 -9.79 7.00 16.72
N ALA A 127 -10.02 5.94 17.52
CA ALA A 127 -9.54 4.60 17.22
C ALA A 127 -10.12 4.17 15.86
N LEU A 128 -9.31 4.30 14.80
CA LEU A 128 -9.71 4.12 13.39
C LEU A 128 -10.31 2.74 13.10
N ASN A 129 -10.20 1.77 14.02
CA ASN A 129 -10.64 0.39 13.85
C ASN A 129 -11.29 -0.22 15.11
N SER A 130 -12.29 0.44 15.70
CA SER A 130 -13.09 -0.19 16.79
C SER A 130 -14.00 -1.34 16.32
N LYS A 131 -14.11 -1.56 15.01
CA LYS A 131 -14.83 -2.69 14.40
C LYS A 131 -13.89 -3.64 13.68
N ILE A 132 -12.90 -4.20 14.37
CA ILE A 132 -12.19 -5.38 13.90
C ILE A 132 -12.28 -6.45 14.98
N THR A 133 -12.91 -7.55 14.56
CA THR A 133 -13.07 -8.85 15.23
C THR A 133 -11.85 -9.25 16.06
N ASN A 134 -12.06 -10.00 17.15
CA ASN A 134 -11.03 -10.60 18.02
C ASN A 134 -9.95 -11.47 17.33
N ILE A 135 -9.97 -11.55 16.00
CA ILE A 135 -9.00 -12.20 15.15
C ILE A 135 -7.94 -11.15 14.78
N LYS A 136 -7.00 -10.90 15.69
CA LYS A 136 -5.75 -10.21 15.33
C LYS A 136 -4.86 -11.22 14.63
N GLN A 137 -4.48 -10.97 13.39
CA GLN A 137 -3.35 -11.70 12.82
C GLN A 137 -2.07 -11.08 13.37
N SER A 138 -0.99 -11.85 13.44
CA SER A 138 0.27 -11.34 13.97
C SER A 138 0.98 -10.50 12.90
N VAL A 139 0.47 -9.31 12.61
CA VAL A 139 1.23 -8.30 11.87
C VAL A 139 2.27 -7.72 12.81
N ASN A 140 3.54 -7.78 12.40
CA ASN A 140 4.66 -7.26 13.19
C ASN A 140 5.36 -6.13 12.43
N ALA A 141 5.13 -4.90 12.88
CA ALA A 141 5.89 -3.73 12.49
C ALA A 141 6.14 -2.88 13.74
N SER A 142 7.42 -2.58 13.99
CA SER A 142 7.87 -1.75 15.12
C SER A 142 8.35 -0.37 14.67
N THR A 143 8.48 -0.13 13.36
CA THR A 143 8.84 1.18 12.81
C THR A 143 7.91 1.56 11.66
N TRP A 144 7.82 2.86 11.41
CA TRP A 144 7.05 3.41 10.30
C TRP A 144 7.41 2.77 8.94
N GLU A 145 8.70 2.57 8.66
CA GLU A 145 9.19 1.97 7.42
C GLU A 145 8.69 0.54 7.26
N GLN A 146 8.64 -0.22 8.36
CA GLN A 146 8.09 -1.57 8.36
C GLN A 146 6.58 -1.57 8.10
N ALA A 147 5.85 -0.61 8.69
CA ALA A 147 4.41 -0.48 8.46
C ALA A 147 4.10 -0.05 7.01
N PHE A 148 4.82 0.95 6.49
CA PHE A 148 4.71 1.38 5.09
C PHE A 148 5.01 0.23 4.13
N PHE A 149 6.16 -0.45 4.30
CA PHE A 149 6.53 -1.58 3.46
C PHE A 149 5.49 -2.70 3.53
N GLY A 150 5.00 -3.01 4.73
CA GLY A 150 3.94 -3.98 4.96
C GLY A 150 2.64 -3.62 4.24
N LEU A 151 2.19 -2.36 4.35
CA LEU A 151 0.98 -1.87 3.68
C LEU A 151 1.12 -1.89 2.15
N LEU A 152 2.24 -1.41 1.62
CA LEU A 152 2.53 -1.41 0.19
C LEU A 152 2.49 -2.84 -0.38
N THR A 153 3.12 -3.78 0.32
CA THR A 153 3.26 -5.15 -0.16
C THR A 153 1.99 -5.97 0.01
N ILE A 154 1.23 -5.80 1.09
CA ILE A 154 -0.08 -6.47 1.20
C ILE A 154 -1.06 -5.94 0.16
N ASN A 155 -1.05 -4.62 -0.13
CA ASN A 155 -1.88 -4.06 -1.18
C ASN A 155 -1.48 -4.57 -2.57
N LEU A 156 -0.18 -4.75 -2.83
CA LEU A 156 0.28 -5.38 -4.06
C LEU A 156 -0.21 -6.83 -4.16
N ILE A 157 -0.06 -7.64 -3.11
CA ILE A 157 -0.51 -9.03 -3.12
C ILE A 157 -2.03 -9.11 -3.31
N LEU A 158 -2.81 -8.26 -2.62
CA LEU A 158 -4.26 -8.17 -2.80
C LEU A 158 -4.60 -7.78 -4.24
N TRP A 159 -3.95 -6.77 -4.80
CA TRP A 159 -4.17 -6.33 -6.18
C TRP A 159 -3.97 -7.46 -7.17
N GLU A 160 -2.80 -8.13 -7.13
CA GLU A 160 -2.47 -9.24 -8.03
C GLU A 160 -3.40 -10.45 -7.80
N SER A 161 -3.86 -10.68 -6.58
CA SER A 161 -4.82 -11.75 -6.27
C SER A 161 -6.22 -11.48 -6.83
N GLN A 162 -6.59 -10.22 -7.00
CA GLN A 162 -7.92 -9.79 -7.44
C GLN A 162 -8.03 -9.58 -8.94
N GLU A 163 -6.92 -9.26 -9.61
CA GLU A 163 -6.91 -8.87 -11.02
C GLU A 163 -7.57 -9.94 -11.92
N VAL A 164 -7.38 -11.22 -11.61
CA VAL A 164 -8.05 -12.33 -12.30
C VAL A 164 -9.57 -12.23 -12.25
N LEU A 165 -10.15 -11.83 -11.11
CA LEU A 165 -11.61 -11.74 -10.97
C LEU A 165 -12.22 -10.56 -11.73
N TYR A 166 -11.42 -9.53 -12.00
CA TYR A 166 -11.87 -8.36 -12.74
C TYR A 166 -11.72 -8.52 -14.25
N ILE A 167 -10.79 -9.38 -14.69
CA ILE A 167 -10.46 -9.55 -16.11
C ILE A 167 -11.08 -10.83 -16.68
N LYS A 168 -11.13 -11.92 -15.91
CA LYS A 168 -11.69 -13.19 -16.35
C LYS A 168 -13.15 -13.30 -15.90
N ASP A 169 -13.94 -13.94 -16.75
CA ASP A 169 -15.30 -14.35 -16.41
C ASP A 169 -15.26 -15.37 -15.26
N ILE A 170 -15.82 -14.98 -14.11
CA ILE A 170 -15.85 -15.79 -12.88
C ILE A 170 -16.49 -17.16 -13.13
N SER A 171 -17.47 -17.26 -14.03
CA SER A 171 -18.14 -18.53 -14.36
C SER A 171 -17.20 -19.56 -15.01
N LYS A 172 -16.05 -19.11 -15.51
CA LYS A 172 -15.04 -19.93 -16.20
C LYS A 172 -13.85 -20.28 -15.30
N LEU A 173 -13.81 -19.77 -14.07
CA LEU A 173 -12.72 -20.07 -13.14
C LEU A 173 -12.91 -21.43 -12.47
N PRO A 174 -11.82 -22.20 -12.24
CA PRO A 174 -11.88 -23.41 -11.44
C PRO A 174 -12.44 -23.13 -10.04
N CYS A 175 -13.32 -24.01 -9.54
CA CYS A 175 -13.91 -23.87 -8.21
C CYS A 175 -12.87 -23.75 -7.09
N GLU A 176 -11.76 -24.48 -7.20
CA GLU A 176 -10.66 -24.43 -6.23
C GLU A 176 -9.94 -23.07 -6.21
N GLU A 177 -9.82 -22.41 -7.36
CA GLU A 177 -9.24 -21.07 -7.45
C GLU A 177 -10.15 -20.04 -6.76
N LEU A 178 -11.46 -20.13 -6.98
CA LEU A 178 -12.45 -19.28 -6.32
C LEU A 178 -12.48 -19.49 -4.79
N ARG A 179 -12.41 -20.74 -4.33
CA ARG A 179 -12.32 -21.05 -2.89
C ARG A 179 -11.06 -20.46 -2.26
N SER A 180 -9.92 -20.65 -2.93
CA SER A 180 -8.63 -20.10 -2.47
C SER A 180 -8.68 -18.57 -2.38
N TYR A 181 -9.34 -17.92 -3.34
CA TYR A 181 -9.57 -16.48 -3.31
C TYR A 181 -10.41 -16.05 -2.11
N ILE A 182 -11.56 -16.69 -1.87
CA ILE A 182 -12.45 -16.34 -0.76
C ILE A 182 -11.72 -16.46 0.59
N ASP A 183 -10.98 -17.55 0.80
CA ASP A 183 -10.21 -17.78 2.02
C ASP A 183 -9.10 -16.72 2.21
N TRP A 184 -8.36 -16.40 1.14
CA TRP A 184 -7.30 -15.41 1.20
C TRP A 184 -7.83 -13.98 1.40
N PHE A 185 -8.86 -13.60 0.68
CA PHE A 185 -9.29 -12.20 0.61
C PHE A 185 -9.67 -11.66 1.98
N SER A 186 -10.40 -12.44 2.79
CA SER A 186 -10.73 -12.04 4.16
C SER A 186 -9.47 -11.82 5.01
N LYS A 187 -8.52 -12.76 4.96
CA LYS A 187 -7.24 -12.67 5.70
C LYS A 187 -6.40 -11.47 5.25
N GLY A 188 -6.24 -11.29 3.94
CA GLY A 188 -5.47 -10.18 3.37
C GLY A 188 -6.05 -8.81 3.74
N ASN A 189 -7.39 -8.66 3.75
CA ASN A 189 -8.02 -7.40 4.17
C ASN A 189 -7.82 -7.12 5.68
N ILE A 190 -7.84 -8.16 6.53
CA ILE A 190 -7.53 -7.99 7.96
C ILE A 190 -6.10 -7.50 8.13
N ILE A 191 -5.13 -8.15 7.47
CA ILE A 191 -3.72 -7.74 7.48
C ILE A 191 -3.56 -6.29 7.00
N ARG A 192 -4.20 -5.93 5.88
CA ARG A 192 -4.17 -4.55 5.35
C ARG A 192 -4.68 -3.57 6.40
N ASN A 193 -5.82 -3.84 7.02
CA ASN A 193 -6.41 -2.93 8.01
C ASN A 193 -5.52 -2.77 9.26
N GLU A 194 -4.82 -3.83 9.67
CA GLU A 194 -3.83 -3.73 10.75
C GLU A 194 -2.64 -2.85 10.33
N TYR A 195 -2.11 -3.00 9.12
CA TYR A 195 -1.06 -2.11 8.61
C TYR A 195 -1.51 -0.65 8.45
N ILE A 196 -2.78 -0.39 8.09
CA ILE A 196 -3.35 0.96 8.06
C ILE A 196 -3.26 1.61 9.44
N GLN A 197 -3.63 0.86 10.48
CA GLN A 197 -3.53 1.33 11.86
C GLN A 197 -2.08 1.55 12.30
N LEU A 198 -1.19 0.60 12.01
CA LEU A 198 0.24 0.73 12.34
C LEU A 198 0.88 1.91 11.61
N CYS A 199 0.49 2.18 10.36
CA CYS A 199 0.90 3.38 9.63
C CYS A 199 0.47 4.66 10.36
N GLU A 200 -0.76 4.72 10.85
CA GLU A 200 -1.20 5.88 11.64
C GLU A 200 -0.36 6.05 12.91
N GLU A 201 -0.26 5.00 13.73
CA GLU A 201 0.39 5.07 15.05
C GLU A 201 1.89 5.36 14.94
N LEU A 202 2.57 4.65 14.03
CA LEU A 202 4.03 4.73 13.90
C LEU A 202 4.48 5.98 13.16
N PHE A 203 3.67 6.55 12.26
CA PHE A 203 4.03 7.80 11.58
C PHE A 203 4.15 8.98 12.55
N TRP A 204 3.21 9.09 13.49
CA TRP A 204 3.21 10.17 14.48
C TRP A 204 4.22 9.97 15.61
N SER A 205 4.86 8.80 15.64
CA SER A 205 5.89 8.43 16.62
C SER A 205 7.33 8.54 16.07
N ILE A 206 7.50 9.03 14.83
CA ILE A 206 8.82 9.25 14.20
C ILE A 206 9.48 10.52 14.72
#